data_AF-A0A2V6WWB7-F1
#
_entry.id   AF-A0A2V6WWB7-F1
#
_cell.length_a   1.000
_cell.length_b   1.000
_cell.length_c   1.000
_cell.angle_alpha   90.00
_cell.angle_beta   90.00
_cell.angle_gamma   90.00
#
_symmetry.space_group_name_H-M   'P 1'
#
loop_
_entity.id
_entity.type
_entity.pdbx_description
1 polymer ?
#
loop_
_entity_poly.entity_id
_entity_poly.type
_entity_poly.pdbx_seq_one_letter_code
_entity_poly.pdbx_strand_id
1 'polypeptide(L)'
;MGRARTRREPADSRGDGRLDLPARLPARERAARGPRAGAEPAALHVSAGAAARLHAVAAESALAGAAPDPSRLVGAGLDRATAPRGRRNADARTRAPRVRPVNEGGHGFYRVRYSGELLERLLGGLSGLAGIERFNLVNDAWAVTVAGHMTLTDYLELTARFRGERDRNVWSVLLASFAMLNRIVEPEHRPRLAALVRDRVAPAFAELGWAPRSGEDELTRQLRGDLVRALGALGDDRAVQARAAELYAGPAADLDPNVLPAIIGVLAHAGDAARFDEFSRKFRSATTPQEEQRYLYALAAFRQRELLAQTLARAINGEFRTQDAPFVVRSLLTSVHARELAWEFVKANWDTMERQYPKAGLRRLAEGVVGLATPELERDVHAFFQTRRPEFGGKTLEQYLEQLRIAVRLRERESTALTKYLARFA
;
A
#
# COMPACT_ATOMS: atom_id res chain seq x y z
N MET A 1 51.29 -80.88 -5.59
CA MET A 1 52.21 -79.81 -5.14
C MET A 1 51.42 -78.50 -5.18
N GLY A 2 51.12 -77.73 -4.16
CA GLY A 2 51.51 -77.72 -2.75
C GLY A 2 51.47 -76.26 -2.23
N ARG A 3 50.30 -75.82 -1.71
CA ARG A 3 50.07 -74.76 -0.68
C ARG A 3 50.42 -73.30 -1.07
N ALA A 4 49.78 -72.22 -0.58
CA ALA A 4 48.79 -71.92 0.48
C ALA A 4 48.03 -70.59 0.12
N ARG A 5 46.69 -70.47 0.21
CA ARG A 5 45.82 -70.03 1.34
C ARG A 5 46.28 -68.72 2.04
N THR A 6 45.45 -67.67 2.10
CA THR A 6 44.42 -67.51 3.17
C THR A 6 43.20 -66.61 2.81
N ARG A 7 42.08 -66.94 3.47
CA ARG A 7 40.72 -66.31 3.47
C ARG A 7 40.62 -65.10 4.42
N ARG A 8 39.66 -64.19 4.17
CA ARG A 8 38.42 -63.98 4.99
C ARG A 8 37.57 -62.78 4.49
N GLU A 9 36.28 -63.02 4.25
CA GLU A 9 35.12 -62.10 4.24
C GLU A 9 34.51 -61.97 5.66
N PRO A 10 33.35 -61.30 5.91
CA PRO A 10 32.86 -59.96 5.50
C PRO A 10 32.23 -59.19 6.71
N ALA A 11 31.80 -57.92 6.56
CA ALA A 11 30.75 -57.33 7.41
C ALA A 11 30.09 -56.07 6.80
N ASP A 12 28.77 -56.09 6.87
CA ASP A 12 27.76 -55.10 6.46
C ASP A 12 27.58 -54.02 7.56
N SER A 13 27.39 -52.74 7.20
CA SER A 13 26.63 -51.80 8.03
C SER A 13 26.26 -50.52 7.30
N ARG A 14 24.94 -50.28 7.25
CA ARG A 14 24.21 -49.06 6.89
C ARG A 14 24.71 -47.84 7.67
N GLY A 15 24.80 -46.67 7.02
CA GLY A 15 25.18 -45.40 7.61
C GLY A 15 24.45 -44.21 6.99
N ASP A 16 23.43 -43.77 7.72
CA ASP A 16 22.67 -42.51 7.71
C ASP A 16 23.34 -41.29 7.03
N GLY A 17 22.78 -40.82 5.91
CA GLY A 17 23.23 -39.62 5.19
C GLY A 17 22.62 -38.35 5.78
N ARG A 18 23.15 -37.86 6.90
CA ARG A 18 22.90 -36.49 7.38
C ARG A 18 23.81 -35.51 6.62
N LEU A 19 23.20 -34.53 5.96
CA LEU A 19 23.89 -33.40 5.33
C LEU A 19 24.44 -32.44 6.41
N ASP A 20 25.75 -32.44 6.56
CA ASP A 20 26.49 -31.48 7.41
C ASP A 20 26.47 -30.07 6.81
N LEU A 21 26.04 -29.09 7.61
CA LEU A 21 26.18 -27.65 7.38
C LEU A 21 27.56 -27.18 7.86
N PRO A 22 28.32 -26.38 7.08
CA PRO A 22 29.63 -25.92 7.52
C PRO A 22 29.57 -24.79 8.56
N ALA A 23 30.67 -24.71 9.31
CA ALA A 23 30.86 -24.05 10.59
C ALA A 23 30.73 -22.52 10.62
N ARG A 24 30.42 -22.04 11.83
CA ARG A 24 30.30 -20.64 12.28
C ARG A 24 31.59 -19.84 12.05
N LEU A 25 31.47 -18.65 11.48
CA LEU A 25 32.51 -17.61 11.48
C LEU A 25 32.53 -16.84 12.81
N PRO A 26 33.69 -16.38 13.31
CA PRO A 26 33.82 -15.80 14.64
C PRO A 26 33.35 -14.34 14.73
N ALA A 27 32.82 -13.99 15.90
CA ALA A 27 32.36 -12.67 16.29
C ALA A 27 33.50 -11.63 16.30
N ARG A 28 33.25 -10.42 15.80
CA ARG A 28 34.12 -9.25 16.00
C ARG A 28 33.54 -8.30 17.06
N GLU A 29 34.45 -7.82 17.90
CA GLU A 29 34.24 -7.02 19.09
C GLU A 29 33.61 -5.64 18.84
N ARG A 30 32.93 -5.16 19.89
CA ARG A 30 32.26 -3.87 19.99
C ARG A 30 33.26 -2.73 20.20
N ALA A 31 33.01 -1.59 19.56
CA ALA A 31 33.54 -0.30 20.02
C ALA A 31 32.43 0.78 20.02
N ALA A 32 32.24 1.35 21.22
CA ALA A 32 31.74 2.68 21.62
C ALA A 32 30.43 3.27 21.06
N ARG A 33 29.57 3.67 22.01
CA ARG A 33 28.28 4.36 21.88
C ARG A 33 28.43 5.86 21.54
N GLY A 34 27.46 6.39 20.80
CA GLY A 34 27.03 7.80 20.84
C GLY A 34 25.50 7.87 20.72
N PRO A 35 24.79 8.79 21.38
CA PRO A 35 23.34 8.81 21.39
C PRO A 35 22.83 9.38 20.07
N ARG A 36 22.04 8.61 19.33
CA ARG A 36 21.23 9.17 18.23
C ARG A 36 19.79 8.77 18.44
N ALA A 37 18.99 9.76 18.83
CA ALA A 37 17.55 9.73 18.73
C ALA A 37 17.19 9.38 17.28
N GLY A 38 16.60 8.21 17.08
CA GLY A 38 16.11 7.78 15.78
C GLY A 38 14.85 8.57 15.44
N ALA A 39 15.00 9.60 14.62
CA ALA A 39 13.89 10.08 13.82
C ALA A 39 13.60 9.02 12.75
N GLU A 40 12.38 8.47 12.77
CA GLU A 40 11.86 7.57 11.74
C GLU A 40 12.00 8.24 10.35
N PRO A 41 12.62 7.59 9.35
CA PRO A 41 12.48 8.07 7.98
C PRO A 41 11.10 7.64 7.47
N ALA A 42 10.30 8.64 7.07
CA ALA A 42 9.01 8.48 6.40
C ALA A 42 9.18 7.86 5.00
N ALA A 43 9.55 6.59 4.92
CA ALA A 43 9.37 5.79 3.73
C ALA A 43 7.89 5.42 3.63
N LEU A 44 7.12 6.24 2.93
CA LEU A 44 5.72 6.00 2.58
C LEU A 44 5.62 4.78 1.64
N HIS A 45 5.74 3.59 2.21
CA HIS A 45 4.84 2.50 1.83
C HIS A 45 3.43 2.98 2.19
N VAL A 46 2.73 3.56 1.22
CA VAL A 46 1.27 3.72 1.29
C VAL A 46 0.69 2.30 1.25
N SER A 47 0.82 1.59 2.37
CA SER A 47 -0.03 0.44 2.62
C SER A 47 -1.43 1.01 2.77
N ALA A 48 -2.41 0.40 2.12
CA ALA A 48 -3.84 0.64 2.37
C ALA A 48 -4.20 0.63 3.89
N GLY A 49 -3.31 0.09 4.74
CA GLY A 49 -3.35 0.20 6.20
C GLY A 49 -3.25 1.61 6.79
N ALA A 50 -2.68 2.61 6.11
CA ALA A 50 -2.66 4.00 6.63
C ALA A 50 -4.06 4.64 6.58
N ALA A 51 -4.81 4.39 5.50
CA ALA A 51 -6.21 4.74 5.41
C ALA A 51 -7.04 3.93 6.43
N ALA A 52 -6.77 2.62 6.58
CA ALA A 52 -7.47 1.78 7.56
C ALA A 52 -7.14 2.10 9.04
N ARG A 53 -5.93 2.61 9.35
CA ARG A 53 -5.54 3.08 10.69
C ARG A 53 -6.27 4.37 11.07
N LEU A 54 -6.54 5.26 10.10
CA LEU A 54 -7.43 6.41 10.30
C LEU A 54 -8.88 5.98 10.58
N HIS A 55 -9.31 4.82 10.08
CA HIS A 55 -10.63 4.26 10.39
C HIS A 55 -10.73 3.63 11.79
N ALA A 56 -9.69 2.97 12.29
CA ALA A 56 -9.74 2.23 13.56
C ALA A 56 -9.52 3.13 14.80
N VAL A 57 -8.65 4.14 14.71
CA VAL A 57 -8.43 5.11 15.81
C VAL A 57 -9.66 6.01 16.01
N ALA A 58 -10.51 6.12 14.98
CA ALA A 58 -11.68 6.98 14.99
C ALA A 58 -12.91 6.40 15.73
N ALA A 59 -13.03 5.08 15.81
CA ALA A 59 -14.18 4.43 16.42
C ALA A 59 -14.21 4.60 17.96
N GLU A 60 -13.06 4.82 18.62
CA GLU A 60 -13.00 4.99 20.08
C GLU A 60 -13.36 6.41 20.56
N SER A 61 -13.07 7.46 19.76
CA SER A 61 -13.41 8.83 20.13
C SER A 61 -14.85 9.24 19.78
N ALA A 62 -15.53 8.51 18.89
CA ALA A 62 -16.88 8.82 18.43
C ALA A 62 -17.99 8.46 19.44
N LEU A 63 -17.70 7.66 20.47
CA LEU A 63 -18.68 7.29 21.50
C LEU A 63 -18.89 8.37 22.59
N ALA A 64 -18.17 9.49 22.54
CA ALA A 64 -18.25 10.56 23.54
C ALA A 64 -18.73 11.92 22.99
N GLY A 65 -19.01 12.05 21.69
CA GLY A 65 -19.37 13.34 21.07
C GLY A 65 -20.80 13.34 20.51
N ALA A 66 -21.66 14.21 21.03
CA ALA A 66 -22.95 14.49 20.42
C ALA A 66 -22.73 15.07 19.01
N ALA A 67 -23.14 14.33 17.97
CA ALA A 67 -23.23 14.87 16.63
C ALA A 67 -24.28 16.01 16.61
N PRO A 68 -24.01 17.15 15.95
CA PRO A 68 -25.01 18.21 15.84
C PRO A 68 -26.23 17.72 15.05
N ASP A 69 -27.41 18.12 15.51
CA ASP A 69 -28.72 17.80 14.94
C ASP A 69 -28.80 18.17 13.43
N PRO A 70 -29.08 17.20 12.53
CA PRO A 70 -29.17 17.44 11.10
C PRO A 70 -30.31 18.40 10.70
N SER A 71 -31.29 18.65 11.58
CA SER A 71 -32.37 19.61 11.32
C SER A 71 -31.97 21.08 11.50
N ARG A 72 -30.79 21.36 12.09
CA ARG A 72 -30.26 22.74 12.22
C ARG A 72 -29.40 23.21 11.04
N LEU A 73 -29.06 22.34 10.09
CA LEU A 73 -28.19 22.68 8.94
C LEU A 73 -28.93 23.07 7.66
N VAL A 74 -30.27 23.14 7.69
CA VAL A 74 -31.10 23.59 6.55
C VAL A 74 -31.61 25.04 6.74
N GLY A 75 -31.19 25.76 7.78
CA GLY A 75 -31.83 27.01 8.18
C GLY A 75 -30.95 28.14 8.70
N ALA A 76 -29.67 28.24 8.35
CA ALA A 76 -28.83 29.37 8.77
C ALA A 76 -27.97 29.88 7.61
N GLY A 77 -28.54 30.80 6.84
CA GLY A 77 -27.89 31.44 5.69
C GLY A 77 -28.82 32.35 4.89
N LEU A 78 -29.76 33.02 5.55
CA LEU A 78 -30.49 34.16 4.99
C LEU A 78 -30.39 35.29 6.00
N ASP A 79 -29.27 36.01 5.94
CA ASP A 79 -29.18 37.31 6.61
C ASP A 79 -30.24 38.24 6.01
N ARG A 80 -31.23 38.58 6.84
CA ARG A 80 -32.14 39.69 6.60
C ARG A 80 -31.34 40.99 6.67
N ALA A 81 -30.79 41.41 5.53
CA ALA A 81 -30.45 42.81 5.34
C ALA A 81 -31.74 43.58 5.03
N THR A 82 -32.07 44.54 5.89
CA THR A 82 -33.09 45.58 5.69
C THR A 82 -32.93 46.25 4.32
N ALA A 83 -34.03 46.28 3.55
CA ALA A 83 -34.08 46.93 2.25
C ALA A 83 -34.25 48.46 2.38
N PRO A 84 -33.55 49.27 1.56
CA PRO A 84 -34.11 50.48 1.03
C PRO A 84 -34.71 50.21 -0.37
N ARG A 85 -35.93 50.69 -0.59
CA ARG A 85 -36.62 50.63 -1.88
C ARG A 85 -35.81 51.40 -2.94
N GLY A 86 -35.41 50.73 -4.02
CA GLY A 86 -34.78 51.40 -5.16
C GLY A 86 -34.50 50.49 -6.36
N ARG A 87 -35.34 50.66 -7.39
CA ARG A 87 -35.17 50.32 -8.83
C ARG A 87 -34.60 48.95 -9.21
N ARG A 88 -35.47 48.14 -9.83
CA ARG A 88 -35.14 46.92 -10.58
C ARG A 88 -34.13 47.24 -11.69
N ASN A 89 -32.94 46.67 -11.59
CA ASN A 89 -32.08 46.45 -12.75
C ASN A 89 -32.11 44.95 -13.05
N ALA A 90 -32.75 44.61 -14.17
CA ALA A 90 -32.83 43.27 -14.70
C ALA A 90 -31.55 42.98 -15.47
N ASP A 91 -30.48 42.60 -14.77
CA ASP A 91 -29.35 41.93 -15.41
C ASP A 91 -28.58 41.09 -14.38
N ALA A 92 -29.18 39.97 -14.00
CA ALA A 92 -28.48 38.91 -13.28
C ALA A 92 -28.87 37.60 -13.93
N ARG A 93 -28.07 37.17 -14.92
CA ARG A 93 -27.99 35.75 -15.27
C ARG A 93 -27.60 35.02 -13.99
N THR A 94 -28.60 34.50 -13.30
CA THR A 94 -28.49 33.88 -11.98
C THR A 94 -27.71 32.60 -12.16
N ARG A 95 -26.39 32.66 -11.93
CA ARG A 95 -25.54 31.48 -11.83
C ARG A 95 -26.15 30.63 -10.73
N ALA A 96 -26.56 29.41 -11.04
CA ALA A 96 -27.16 28.49 -10.06
C ALA A 96 -26.27 28.46 -8.80
N PRO A 97 -26.86 28.50 -7.58
CA PRO A 97 -26.08 28.58 -6.35
C PRO A 97 -25.09 27.41 -6.28
N ARG A 98 -23.82 27.73 -6.04
CA ARG A 98 -22.76 26.73 -5.86
C ARG A 98 -23.13 25.82 -4.69
N VAL A 99 -23.15 24.52 -4.93
CA VAL A 99 -23.32 23.54 -3.86
C VAL A 99 -22.05 23.54 -3.02
N ARG A 100 -22.22 23.62 -1.70
CA ARG A 100 -21.15 23.48 -0.72
C ARG A 100 -21.17 22.08 -0.12
N PRO A 101 -20.01 21.47 0.17
CA PRO A 101 -19.96 20.22 0.92
C PRO A 101 -20.50 20.44 2.34
N VAL A 102 -21.11 19.39 2.92
CA VAL A 102 -21.66 19.47 4.30
C VAL A 102 -20.55 19.68 5.32
N ASN A 103 -19.42 19.00 5.14
CA ASN A 103 -18.21 19.20 5.96
C ASN A 103 -17.30 20.26 5.33
N GLU A 104 -17.82 21.48 5.14
CA GLU A 104 -17.05 22.61 4.59
C GLU A 104 -15.76 22.83 5.42
N GLY A 105 -14.63 22.99 4.73
CA GLY A 105 -13.31 23.09 5.38
C GLY A 105 -12.78 21.80 6.03
N GLY A 106 -13.59 20.75 6.15
CA GLY A 106 -13.17 19.43 6.62
C GLY A 106 -12.90 19.31 8.11
N HIS A 107 -13.46 20.21 8.94
CA HIS A 107 -13.22 20.24 10.38
C HIS A 107 -14.01 19.18 11.16
N GLY A 108 -15.10 18.68 10.59
CA GLY A 108 -16.00 17.73 11.23
C GLY A 108 -15.45 16.31 11.26
N PHE A 109 -15.61 15.64 12.41
CA PHE A 109 -15.25 14.23 12.58
C PHE A 109 -16.42 13.30 12.21
N TYR A 110 -16.83 13.36 10.95
CA TYR A 110 -17.88 12.52 10.40
C TYR A 110 -17.66 12.34 8.89
N ARG A 111 -18.30 11.32 8.33
CA ARG A 111 -18.30 11.04 6.89
C ARG A 111 -19.63 11.44 6.29
N VAL A 112 -19.62 11.97 5.06
CA VAL A 112 -20.82 12.43 4.38
C VAL A 112 -21.12 11.54 3.18
N ARG A 113 -22.34 10.97 3.16
CA ARG A 113 -22.89 10.33 1.96
C ARG A 113 -23.89 11.28 1.30
N TYR A 114 -23.56 11.72 0.09
CA TYR A 114 -24.42 12.57 -0.72
C TYR A 114 -25.43 11.72 -1.52
N SER A 115 -26.62 12.25 -1.79
CA SER A 115 -27.54 11.68 -2.78
C SER A 115 -26.95 11.81 -4.19
N GLY A 116 -27.42 11.01 -5.15
CA GLY A 116 -26.89 11.03 -6.53
C GLY A 116 -26.93 12.43 -7.18
N GLU A 117 -28.04 13.15 -7.06
CA GLU A 117 -28.16 14.52 -7.58
C GLU A 117 -27.16 15.48 -6.93
N LEU A 118 -27.03 15.41 -5.60
CA LEU A 118 -26.15 16.31 -4.87
C LEU A 118 -24.67 15.98 -5.12
N LEU A 119 -24.34 14.70 -5.23
CA LEU A 119 -23.03 14.22 -5.60
C LEU A 119 -22.65 14.71 -7.01
N GLU A 120 -23.52 14.57 -8.00
CA GLU A 120 -23.23 15.06 -9.35
C GLU A 120 -23.04 16.57 -9.42
N ARG A 121 -23.81 17.34 -8.65
CA ARG A 121 -23.60 18.79 -8.54
C ARG A 121 -22.24 19.14 -7.93
N LEU A 122 -21.79 18.40 -6.91
CA LEU A 122 -20.44 18.56 -6.33
C LEU A 122 -19.35 18.17 -7.34
N LEU A 123 -19.53 17.04 -8.04
CA LEU A 123 -18.59 16.56 -9.06
C LEU A 123 -18.52 17.48 -10.29
N GLY A 124 -19.60 18.19 -10.62
CA GLY A 124 -19.60 19.25 -11.63
C GLY A 124 -18.87 20.53 -11.19
N GLY A 125 -18.67 20.70 -9.88
CA GLY A 125 -18.07 21.89 -9.26
C GLY A 125 -16.68 21.68 -8.66
N LEU A 126 -15.99 20.56 -8.96
CA LEU A 126 -14.73 20.17 -8.29
C LEU A 126 -13.66 21.28 -8.27
N SER A 127 -13.51 22.03 -9.35
CA SER A 127 -12.52 23.13 -9.44
C SER A 127 -12.80 24.29 -8.47
N GLY A 128 -14.03 24.39 -7.96
CA GLY A 128 -14.42 25.37 -6.95
C GLY A 128 -14.26 24.89 -5.51
N LEU A 129 -13.90 23.62 -5.28
CA LEU A 129 -13.69 23.04 -3.96
C LEU A 129 -12.23 23.16 -3.52
N ALA A 130 -11.99 23.32 -2.22
CA ALA A 130 -10.64 23.26 -1.66
C ALA A 130 -10.05 21.84 -1.73
N GLY A 131 -8.72 21.72 -1.65
CA GLY A 131 -8.04 20.41 -1.69
C GLY A 131 -8.55 19.44 -0.61
N ILE A 132 -8.77 19.95 0.61
CA ILE A 132 -9.33 19.16 1.73
C ILE A 132 -10.76 18.68 1.47
N GLU A 133 -11.58 19.46 0.77
CA GLU A 133 -12.97 19.09 0.45
C GLU A 133 -13.02 18.02 -0.63
N ARG A 134 -12.14 18.14 -1.64
CA ARG A 134 -11.96 17.10 -2.66
C ARG A 134 -11.43 15.80 -2.05
N PHE A 135 -10.49 15.92 -1.11
CA PHE A 135 -9.98 14.78 -0.34
C PHE A 135 -11.10 14.09 0.43
N ASN A 136 -11.90 14.86 1.19
CA ASN A 136 -13.02 14.33 1.94
C ASN A 136 -14.07 13.67 1.04
N LEU A 137 -14.38 14.27 -0.11
CA LEU A 137 -15.32 13.69 -1.07
C LEU A 137 -14.89 12.29 -1.54
N VAL A 138 -13.62 12.12 -1.93
CA VAL A 138 -13.10 10.81 -2.37
C VAL A 138 -12.97 9.83 -1.21
N ASN A 139 -12.47 10.31 -0.05
CA ASN A 139 -12.29 9.50 1.14
C ASN A 139 -13.62 8.97 1.69
N ASP A 140 -14.65 9.80 1.71
CA ASP A 140 -15.99 9.40 2.14
C ASP A 140 -16.63 8.47 1.13
N ALA A 141 -16.56 8.79 -0.17
CA ALA A 141 -17.06 7.92 -1.23
C ALA A 141 -16.44 6.50 -1.14
N TRP A 142 -15.13 6.41 -0.89
CA TRP A 142 -14.47 5.11 -0.73
C TRP A 142 -14.96 4.38 0.52
N ALA A 143 -15.06 5.06 1.66
CA ALA A 143 -15.52 4.44 2.90
C ALA A 143 -16.98 3.96 2.82
N VAL A 144 -17.87 4.75 2.23
CA VAL A 144 -19.27 4.34 2.04
C VAL A 144 -19.38 3.20 1.03
N THR A 145 -18.48 3.13 0.05
CA THR A 145 -18.37 1.98 -0.86
C THR A 145 -17.95 0.74 -0.09
N VAL A 146 -16.89 0.80 0.73
CA VAL A 146 -16.47 -0.33 1.57
C VAL A 146 -17.60 -0.78 2.51
N ALA A 147 -18.34 0.16 3.10
CA ALA A 147 -19.51 -0.12 3.93
C ALA A 147 -20.75 -0.67 3.18
N GLY A 148 -20.75 -0.65 1.85
CA GLY A 148 -21.87 -1.14 1.02
C GLY A 148 -23.01 -0.14 0.86
N HIS A 149 -22.76 1.14 1.13
CA HIS A 149 -23.73 2.23 1.00
C HIS A 149 -23.62 3.02 -0.32
N MET A 150 -22.62 2.71 -1.14
CA MET A 150 -22.41 3.17 -2.51
C MET A 150 -21.96 1.97 -3.33
N THR A 151 -22.41 1.85 -4.59
CA THR A 151 -21.96 0.75 -5.43
C THR A 151 -20.50 0.96 -5.82
N LEU A 152 -19.74 -0.13 -6.00
CA LEU A 152 -18.37 0.00 -6.50
C LEU A 152 -18.33 0.65 -7.90
N THR A 153 -19.35 0.43 -8.73
CA THR A 153 -19.44 1.06 -10.06
C THR A 153 -19.53 2.57 -9.95
N ASP A 154 -20.37 3.11 -9.07
CA ASP A 154 -20.49 4.56 -8.88
C ASP A 154 -19.19 5.16 -8.36
N TYR A 155 -18.48 4.46 -7.45
CA TYR A 155 -17.17 4.89 -6.98
C TYR A 155 -16.14 4.94 -8.11
N LEU A 156 -16.13 3.92 -8.97
CA LEU A 156 -15.24 3.86 -10.12
C LEU A 156 -15.55 4.95 -11.16
N GLU A 157 -16.82 5.33 -11.34
CA GLU A 157 -17.19 6.50 -12.15
C GLU A 157 -16.75 7.82 -11.49
N LEU A 158 -16.93 7.96 -10.18
CA LEU A 158 -16.49 9.13 -9.44
C LEU A 158 -14.98 9.36 -9.62
N THR A 159 -14.17 8.31 -9.50
CA THR A 159 -12.71 8.41 -9.67
C THR A 159 -12.29 8.83 -11.09
N ALA A 160 -13.17 8.72 -12.11
CA ALA A 160 -12.89 9.23 -13.45
C ALA A 160 -12.93 10.77 -13.52
N ARG A 161 -13.65 11.42 -12.59
CA ARG A 161 -13.75 12.87 -12.49
C ARG A 161 -12.49 13.52 -11.93
N PHE A 162 -11.55 12.74 -11.39
CA PHE A 162 -10.32 13.20 -10.75
C PHE A 162 -9.06 13.02 -11.62
N ARG A 163 -9.19 12.71 -12.92
CA ARG A 163 -8.05 12.57 -13.84
C ARG A 163 -7.12 13.79 -13.90
N GLY A 164 -7.68 14.99 -13.67
CA GLY A 164 -6.94 16.27 -13.62
C GLY A 164 -6.61 16.76 -12.22
N GLU A 165 -6.70 15.90 -11.20
CA GLU A 165 -6.35 16.28 -9.82
C GLU A 165 -4.84 16.55 -9.67
N ARG A 166 -4.50 17.54 -8.84
CA ARG A 166 -3.12 17.98 -8.60
C ARG A 166 -2.72 17.91 -7.13
N ASP A 167 -3.68 17.72 -6.23
CA ASP A 167 -3.41 17.60 -4.80
C ASP A 167 -2.97 16.18 -4.44
N ARG A 168 -1.79 16.07 -3.86
CA ARG A 168 -1.20 14.79 -3.46
C ARG A 168 -2.08 14.02 -2.45
N ASN A 169 -2.73 14.71 -1.53
CA ASN A 169 -3.55 14.06 -0.51
C ASN A 169 -4.76 13.40 -1.16
N VAL A 170 -5.39 14.04 -2.14
CA VAL A 170 -6.49 13.45 -2.90
C VAL A 170 -6.02 12.20 -3.64
N TRP A 171 -4.87 12.28 -4.32
CA TRP A 171 -4.25 11.13 -4.97
C TRP A 171 -3.92 9.98 -4.01
N SER A 172 -3.54 10.27 -2.77
CA SER A 172 -3.24 9.23 -1.78
C SER A 172 -4.45 8.31 -1.53
N VAL A 173 -5.67 8.86 -1.52
CA VAL A 173 -6.91 8.09 -1.35
C VAL A 173 -7.22 7.29 -2.61
N LEU A 174 -7.11 7.92 -3.78
CA LEU A 174 -7.34 7.27 -5.08
C LEU A 174 -6.41 6.06 -5.25
N LEU A 175 -5.11 6.26 -5.06
CA LEU A 175 -4.10 5.21 -5.20
C LEU A 175 -4.28 4.10 -4.15
N ALA A 176 -4.65 4.44 -2.91
CA ALA A 176 -4.96 3.45 -1.87
C ALA A 176 -6.18 2.59 -2.25
N SER A 177 -7.22 3.19 -2.84
CA SER A 177 -8.39 2.46 -3.33
C SER A 177 -8.00 1.50 -4.46
N PHE A 178 -7.20 1.93 -5.44
CA PHE A 178 -6.74 1.07 -6.54
C PHE A 178 -5.86 -0.07 -6.05
N ALA A 179 -4.99 0.18 -5.05
CA ALA A 179 -4.21 -0.87 -4.42
C ALA A 179 -5.09 -1.90 -3.68
N MET A 180 -6.17 -1.45 -3.03
CA MET A 180 -7.15 -2.35 -2.41
C MET A 180 -7.89 -3.18 -3.46
N LEU A 181 -8.33 -2.56 -4.56
CA LEU A 181 -8.96 -3.28 -5.67
C LEU A 181 -8.01 -4.34 -6.27
N ASN A 182 -6.72 -4.03 -6.42
CA ASN A 182 -5.72 -4.99 -6.89
C ASN A 182 -5.55 -6.19 -5.95
N ARG A 183 -5.72 -5.96 -4.63
CA ARG A 183 -5.65 -7.02 -3.63
C ARG A 183 -6.80 -8.02 -3.75
N ILE A 184 -8.01 -7.52 -4.03
CA ILE A 184 -9.24 -8.33 -4.03
C ILE A 184 -9.63 -8.85 -5.41
N VAL A 185 -9.16 -8.23 -6.50
CA VAL A 185 -9.48 -8.66 -7.86
C VAL A 185 -8.86 -10.03 -8.16
N GLU A 186 -9.59 -10.84 -8.92
CA GLU A 186 -9.08 -12.12 -9.41
C GLU A 186 -7.84 -11.92 -10.31
N PRO A 187 -6.84 -12.83 -10.25
CA PRO A 187 -5.57 -12.69 -10.96
C PRO A 187 -5.73 -12.40 -12.46
N GLU A 188 -6.69 -13.05 -13.12
CA GLU A 188 -6.97 -12.92 -14.55
C GLU A 188 -7.47 -11.53 -14.98
N HIS A 189 -8.02 -10.73 -14.06
CA HIS A 189 -8.50 -9.38 -14.36
C HIS A 189 -7.51 -8.27 -13.97
N ARG A 190 -6.37 -8.60 -13.36
CA ARG A 190 -5.34 -7.61 -13.00
C ARG A 190 -4.85 -6.78 -14.18
N PRO A 191 -4.64 -7.32 -15.40
CA PRO A 191 -4.27 -6.49 -16.56
C PRO A 191 -5.30 -5.41 -16.89
N ARG A 192 -6.59 -5.69 -16.71
CA ARG A 192 -7.68 -4.72 -16.93
C ARG A 192 -7.73 -3.68 -15.81
N LEU A 193 -7.45 -4.07 -14.57
CA LEU A 193 -7.26 -3.13 -13.47
C LEU A 193 -6.06 -2.21 -13.71
N ALA A 194 -4.95 -2.75 -14.21
CA ALA A 194 -3.78 -1.97 -14.60
C ALA A 194 -4.14 -0.95 -15.70
N ALA A 195 -4.95 -1.35 -16.69
CA ALA A 195 -5.47 -0.45 -17.71
C ALA A 195 -6.36 0.67 -17.15
N LEU A 196 -7.25 0.36 -16.20
CA LEU A 196 -8.01 1.38 -15.45
C LEU A 196 -7.06 2.36 -14.75
N VAL A 197 -6.03 1.85 -14.06
CA VAL A 197 -5.06 2.71 -13.34
C VAL A 197 -4.35 3.65 -14.31
N ARG A 198 -3.92 3.17 -15.48
CA ARG A 198 -3.34 4.03 -16.52
C ARG A 198 -4.33 5.10 -17.00
N ASP A 199 -5.57 4.71 -17.28
CA ASP A 199 -6.64 5.65 -17.68
C ASP A 199 -6.89 6.77 -16.65
N ARG A 200 -6.76 6.47 -15.35
CA ARG A 200 -6.97 7.46 -14.29
C ARG A 200 -5.75 8.33 -14.03
N VAL A 201 -4.57 7.73 -14.02
CA VAL A 201 -3.34 8.35 -13.51
C VAL A 201 -2.55 9.07 -14.61
N ALA A 202 -2.57 8.55 -15.85
CA ALA A 202 -1.74 9.07 -16.94
C ALA A 202 -2.00 10.56 -17.25
N PRO A 203 -3.24 11.10 -17.23
CA PRO A 203 -3.46 12.51 -17.51
C PRO A 203 -2.76 13.46 -16.52
N ALA A 204 -2.83 13.19 -15.22
CA ALA A 204 -2.15 13.99 -14.20
C ALA A 204 -0.62 13.88 -14.33
N PHE A 205 -0.09 12.70 -14.64
CA PHE A 205 1.34 12.52 -14.85
C PHE A 205 1.83 13.21 -16.14
N ALA A 206 1.04 13.17 -17.22
CA ALA A 206 1.36 13.86 -18.46
C ALA A 206 1.43 15.38 -18.26
N GLU A 207 0.58 15.93 -17.40
CA GLU A 207 0.66 17.34 -17.01
C GLU A 207 1.89 17.63 -16.15
N LEU A 208 2.27 16.74 -15.22
CA LEU A 208 3.35 16.96 -14.25
C LEU A 208 4.76 16.74 -14.83
N GLY A 209 4.91 15.71 -15.68
CA GLY A 209 6.17 15.33 -16.31
C GLY A 209 7.20 14.67 -15.37
N TRP A 210 8.33 14.26 -15.94
CA TRP A 210 9.42 13.56 -15.23
C TRP A 210 10.36 14.48 -14.44
N ALA A 211 10.49 15.74 -14.87
CA ALA A 211 11.43 16.70 -14.27
C ALA A 211 10.68 17.73 -13.42
N PRO A 212 11.25 18.14 -12.27
CA PRO A 212 10.69 19.23 -11.48
C PRO A 212 10.74 20.55 -12.25
N ARG A 213 9.74 21.40 -12.06
CA ARG A 213 9.69 22.77 -12.59
C ARG A 213 10.29 23.76 -11.58
N SER A 214 10.73 24.91 -12.09
CA SER A 214 11.17 26.01 -11.21
C SER A 214 10.03 26.48 -10.32
N GLY A 215 10.30 26.62 -9.01
CA GLY A 215 9.30 27.04 -8.01
C GLY A 215 8.27 25.96 -7.62
N GLU A 216 8.47 24.71 -8.05
CA GLU A 216 7.60 23.61 -7.67
C GLU A 216 7.70 23.28 -6.18
N ASP A 217 6.55 23.14 -5.51
CA ASP A 217 6.48 22.79 -4.09
C ASP A 217 6.79 21.31 -3.83
N GLU A 218 7.10 21.00 -2.58
CA GLU A 218 7.51 19.65 -2.16
C GLU A 218 6.41 18.59 -2.33
N LEU A 219 5.12 18.93 -2.12
CA LEU A 219 4.02 17.97 -2.30
C LEU A 219 3.82 17.62 -3.77
N THR A 220 3.99 18.59 -4.67
CA THR A 220 3.95 18.36 -6.11
C THR A 220 5.11 17.45 -6.56
N ARG A 221 6.30 17.60 -5.97
CA ARG A 221 7.44 16.71 -6.23
C ARG A 221 7.20 15.28 -5.74
N GLN A 222 6.62 15.13 -4.57
CA GLN A 222 6.25 13.82 -4.03
C GLN A 222 5.11 13.18 -4.83
N LEU A 223 4.14 13.97 -5.30
CA LEU A 223 3.06 13.49 -6.17
C LEU A 223 3.65 12.86 -7.44
N ARG A 224 4.69 13.46 -8.04
CA ARG A 224 5.38 12.88 -9.19
C ARG A 224 5.85 11.46 -8.92
N GLY A 225 6.53 11.24 -7.80
CA GLY A 225 6.97 9.90 -7.39
C GLY A 225 5.79 8.94 -7.20
N ASP A 226 4.71 9.39 -6.57
CA ASP A 226 3.51 8.59 -6.36
C ASP A 226 2.85 8.17 -7.69
N LEU A 227 2.72 9.08 -8.66
CA LEU A 227 2.15 8.80 -9.98
C LEU A 227 3.07 7.90 -10.83
N VAL A 228 4.39 8.10 -10.82
CA VAL A 228 5.36 7.22 -11.49
C VAL A 228 5.25 5.79 -10.96
N ARG A 229 5.22 5.62 -9.63
CA ARG A 229 5.06 4.31 -9.00
C ARG A 229 3.72 3.67 -9.37
N ALA A 230 2.64 4.46 -9.34
CA ALA A 230 1.31 3.99 -9.70
C ALA A 230 1.27 3.49 -11.15
N LEU A 231 1.78 4.26 -12.11
CA LEU A 231 1.79 3.86 -13.53
C LEU A 231 2.71 2.67 -13.79
N GLY A 232 3.95 2.70 -13.29
CA GLY A 232 4.95 1.69 -13.61
C GLY A 232 4.76 0.35 -12.90
N ALA A 233 4.16 0.33 -11.70
CA ALA A 233 3.96 -0.90 -10.94
C ALA A 233 2.50 -1.35 -10.88
N LEU A 234 1.56 -0.47 -10.48
CA LEU A 234 0.15 -0.87 -10.38
C LEU A 234 -0.55 -0.83 -11.75
N GLY A 235 -0.17 0.12 -12.59
CA GLY A 235 -0.63 0.27 -13.96
C GLY A 235 0.16 -0.55 -14.98
N ASP A 236 1.23 -1.26 -14.58
CA ASP A 236 2.11 -2.06 -15.44
C ASP A 236 2.45 -1.38 -16.79
N ASP A 237 2.68 -0.07 -16.77
CA ASP A 237 2.95 0.72 -17.97
C ASP A 237 4.40 0.50 -18.44
N ARG A 238 4.54 -0.12 -19.63
CA ARG A 238 5.84 -0.47 -20.21
C ARG A 238 6.68 0.74 -20.61
N ALA A 239 6.06 1.84 -21.04
CA ALA A 239 6.79 3.05 -21.38
C ALA A 239 7.34 3.73 -20.12
N VAL A 240 6.55 3.76 -19.04
CA VAL A 240 7.03 4.27 -17.74
C VAL A 240 8.14 3.38 -17.17
N GLN A 241 8.02 2.05 -17.29
CA GLN A 241 9.07 1.11 -16.87
C GLN A 241 10.38 1.31 -17.66
N ALA A 242 10.30 1.43 -18.99
CA ALA A 242 11.47 1.69 -19.84
C ALA A 242 12.12 3.03 -19.49
N ARG A 243 11.33 4.10 -19.35
CA ARG A 243 11.85 5.41 -18.99
C ARG A 243 12.46 5.45 -17.59
N ALA A 244 11.88 4.74 -16.63
CA ALA A 244 12.47 4.57 -15.31
C ALA A 244 13.84 3.87 -15.37
N ALA A 245 14.01 2.88 -16.25
CA ALA A 245 15.28 2.20 -16.46
C ALA A 245 16.35 3.12 -17.08
N GLU A 246 15.97 3.92 -18.09
CA GLU A 246 16.86 4.92 -18.68
C GLU A 246 17.34 5.95 -17.64
N LEU A 247 16.42 6.50 -16.84
CA LEU A 247 16.74 7.47 -15.81
C LEU A 247 17.63 6.89 -14.72
N TYR A 248 17.41 5.62 -14.35
CA TYR A 248 18.24 4.94 -13.36
C TYR A 248 19.65 4.62 -13.85
N ALA A 249 19.81 4.38 -15.16
CA ALA A 249 21.11 4.15 -15.79
C ALA A 249 21.88 5.45 -16.06
N GLY A 250 21.19 6.59 -16.12
CA GLY A 250 21.76 7.91 -16.34
C GLY A 250 22.49 8.50 -15.12
N PRO A 251 22.97 9.75 -15.24
CA PRO A 251 23.68 10.44 -14.15
C PRO A 251 22.78 10.65 -12.92
N ALA A 252 23.27 10.24 -11.75
CA ALA A 252 22.50 10.37 -10.50
C ALA A 252 22.16 11.83 -10.13
N ALA A 253 22.97 12.80 -10.57
CA ALA A 253 22.74 14.23 -10.33
C ALA A 253 21.47 14.76 -11.01
N ASP A 254 21.02 14.11 -12.08
CA ASP A 254 19.86 14.55 -12.86
C ASP A 254 18.54 13.99 -12.30
N LEU A 255 18.60 13.17 -11.25
CA LEU A 255 17.44 12.48 -10.71
C LEU A 255 16.90 13.14 -9.45
N ASP A 256 15.62 13.55 -9.50
CA ASP A 256 14.93 14.08 -8.34
C ASP A 256 14.89 13.03 -7.20
N PRO A 257 15.41 13.34 -6.00
CA PRO A 257 15.34 12.45 -4.84
C PRO A 257 13.93 11.98 -4.48
N ASN A 258 12.89 12.77 -4.81
CA ASN A 258 11.49 12.41 -4.59
C ASN A 258 10.98 11.33 -5.57
N VAL A 259 11.62 11.19 -6.74
CA VAL A 259 11.24 10.23 -7.79
C VAL A 259 12.06 8.94 -7.71
N LEU A 260 13.29 9.00 -7.20
CA LEU A 260 14.19 7.85 -7.09
C LEU A 260 13.56 6.62 -6.38
N PRO A 261 12.87 6.74 -5.22
CA PRO A 261 12.21 5.61 -4.60
C PRO A 261 11.13 4.97 -5.50
N ALA A 262 10.41 5.78 -6.27
CA ALA A 262 9.41 5.29 -7.21
C ALA A 262 10.06 4.51 -8.35
N ILE A 263 11.14 5.04 -8.94
CA ILE A 263 11.91 4.36 -10.00
C ILE A 263 12.43 3.02 -9.51
N ILE A 264 13.05 2.95 -8.33
CA ILE A 264 13.56 1.69 -7.78
C ILE A 264 12.42 0.68 -7.57
N GLY A 265 11.27 1.13 -7.08
CA GLY A 265 10.09 0.27 -6.95
C GLY A 265 9.58 -0.26 -8.30
N VAL A 266 9.53 0.58 -9.33
CA VAL A 266 9.14 0.20 -10.69
C VAL A 266 10.14 -0.79 -11.29
N LEU A 267 11.44 -0.58 -11.09
CA LEU A 267 12.48 -1.47 -11.58
C LEU A 267 12.52 -2.81 -10.85
N ALA A 268 12.21 -2.85 -9.55
CA ALA A 268 12.02 -4.12 -8.85
C ALA A 268 10.79 -4.87 -9.38
N HIS A 269 9.67 -4.15 -9.59
CA HIS A 269 8.44 -4.74 -10.13
C HIS A 269 8.63 -5.34 -11.53
N ALA A 270 9.31 -4.61 -12.41
CA ALA A 270 9.60 -5.06 -13.78
C ALA A 270 10.85 -5.94 -13.90
N GLY A 271 11.65 -6.03 -12.83
CA GLY A 271 12.97 -6.61 -12.83
C GLY A 271 13.00 -8.14 -12.89
N ASP A 272 14.15 -8.65 -13.31
CA ASP A 272 14.49 -10.06 -13.38
C ASP A 272 15.56 -10.44 -12.33
N ALA A 273 16.15 -11.63 -12.47
CA ALA A 273 17.22 -12.10 -11.58
C ALA A 273 18.46 -11.18 -11.60
N ALA A 274 18.83 -10.61 -12.76
CA ALA A 274 19.98 -9.71 -12.85
C ALA A 274 19.74 -8.41 -12.06
N ARG A 275 18.52 -7.83 -12.17
CA ARG A 275 18.12 -6.67 -11.37
C ARG A 275 18.06 -7.00 -9.88
N PHE A 276 17.57 -8.18 -9.52
CA PHE A 276 17.53 -8.64 -8.13
C PHE A 276 18.93 -8.78 -7.52
N ASP A 277 19.88 -9.33 -8.27
CA ASP A 277 21.27 -9.45 -7.84
C ASP A 277 21.93 -8.09 -7.68
N GLU A 278 21.66 -7.16 -8.59
CA GLU A 278 22.12 -5.78 -8.48
C GLU A 278 21.58 -5.10 -7.21
N PHE A 279 20.27 -5.17 -6.97
CA PHE A 279 19.66 -4.57 -5.78
C PHE A 279 20.15 -5.25 -4.50
N SER A 280 20.37 -6.57 -4.53
CA SER A 280 21.00 -7.32 -3.43
C SER A 280 22.44 -6.87 -3.16
N ARG A 281 23.23 -6.54 -4.19
CA ARG A 281 24.57 -5.98 -4.01
C ARG A 281 24.49 -4.57 -3.44
N LYS A 282 23.64 -3.70 -3.99
CA LYS A 282 23.46 -2.33 -3.51
C LYS A 282 22.95 -2.24 -2.08
N PHE A 283 22.09 -3.16 -1.66
CA PHE A 283 21.70 -3.31 -0.25
C PHE A 283 22.93 -3.62 0.63
N ARG A 284 23.73 -4.63 0.26
CA ARG A 284 24.91 -5.07 1.05
C ARG A 284 26.04 -4.05 1.07
N SER A 285 26.20 -3.27 0.00
CA SER A 285 27.28 -2.28 -0.14
C SER A 285 26.83 -0.84 0.15
N ALA A 286 25.60 -0.63 0.64
CA ALA A 286 25.09 0.70 0.94
C ALA A 286 25.96 1.39 2.00
N THR A 287 26.28 2.66 1.78
CA THR A 287 27.08 3.47 2.73
C THR A 287 26.19 4.31 3.64
N THR A 288 24.90 4.43 3.31
CA THR A 288 23.91 5.18 4.09
C THR A 288 22.73 4.29 4.49
N PRO A 289 22.15 4.48 5.69
CA PRO A 289 20.94 3.76 6.10
C PRO A 289 19.76 3.94 5.14
N GLN A 290 19.63 5.13 4.54
CA GLN A 290 18.57 5.43 3.58
C GLN A 290 18.69 4.60 2.30
N GLU A 291 19.89 4.42 1.77
CA GLU A 291 20.13 3.54 0.61
C GLU A 291 19.95 2.07 0.96
N GLU A 292 20.46 1.64 2.11
CA GLU A 292 20.30 0.28 2.62
C GLU A 292 18.81 -0.10 2.68
N GLN A 293 18.00 0.72 3.37
CA GLN A 293 16.56 0.51 3.47
C GLN A 293 15.86 0.55 2.10
N ARG A 294 16.27 1.46 1.22
CA ARG A 294 15.67 1.59 -0.11
C ARG A 294 15.82 0.31 -0.92
N TYR A 295 17.01 -0.28 -0.97
CA TYR A 295 17.23 -1.53 -1.70
C TYR A 295 16.67 -2.75 -0.95
N LEU A 296 16.72 -2.77 0.39
CA LEU A 296 16.09 -3.82 1.19
C LEU A 296 14.60 -3.97 0.86
N TYR A 297 13.84 -2.86 0.90
CA TYR A 297 12.41 -2.90 0.61
C TYR A 297 12.11 -3.13 -0.88
N ALA A 298 13.02 -2.76 -1.78
CA ALA A 298 12.89 -3.07 -3.20
C ALA A 298 12.92 -4.59 -3.48
N LEU A 299 13.65 -5.39 -2.70
CA LEU A 299 13.66 -6.85 -2.85
C LEU A 299 12.27 -7.48 -2.65
N ALA A 300 11.39 -6.85 -1.86
CA ALA A 300 10.01 -7.31 -1.66
C ALA A 300 9.05 -6.91 -2.79
N ALA A 301 9.49 -6.08 -3.76
CA ALA A 301 8.67 -5.58 -4.86
C ALA A 301 8.81 -6.40 -6.16
N PHE A 302 9.68 -7.42 -6.18
CA PHE A 302 9.79 -8.38 -7.29
C PHE A 302 8.52 -9.25 -7.41
N ARG A 303 8.40 -9.99 -8.51
CA ARG A 303 7.18 -10.78 -8.81
C ARG A 303 7.43 -12.27 -9.00
N GLN A 304 8.68 -12.63 -9.29
CA GLN A 304 9.08 -14.02 -9.54
C GLN A 304 9.12 -14.77 -8.21
N ARG A 305 8.45 -15.92 -8.16
CA ARG A 305 8.26 -16.71 -6.94
C ARG A 305 9.61 -17.09 -6.30
N GLU A 306 10.58 -17.44 -7.12
CA GLU A 306 11.91 -17.88 -6.70
C GLU A 306 12.70 -16.75 -6.04
N LEU A 307 12.60 -15.53 -6.57
CA LEU A 307 13.26 -14.34 -6.01
C LEU A 307 12.60 -13.93 -4.69
N LEU A 308 11.27 -14.00 -4.62
CA LEU A 308 10.51 -13.72 -3.40
C LEU A 308 10.81 -14.74 -2.30
N ALA A 309 10.98 -16.02 -2.65
CA ALA A 309 11.41 -17.06 -1.71
C ALA A 309 12.82 -16.78 -1.16
N GLN A 310 13.75 -16.32 -2.00
CA GLN A 310 15.07 -15.89 -1.55
C GLN A 310 14.98 -14.71 -0.57
N THR A 311 14.14 -13.71 -0.85
CA THR A 311 13.92 -12.57 0.06
C THR A 311 13.36 -13.03 1.41
N LEU A 312 12.40 -13.96 1.43
CA LEU A 312 11.87 -14.54 2.67
C LEU A 312 12.94 -15.26 3.48
N ALA A 313 13.75 -16.10 2.83
CA ALA A 313 14.83 -16.84 3.51
C ALA A 313 15.83 -15.89 4.20
N ARG A 314 16.12 -14.74 3.57
CA ARG A 314 17.01 -13.70 4.13
C ARG A 314 16.44 -13.00 5.37
N ALA A 315 15.13 -13.05 5.57
CA ALA A 315 14.48 -12.45 6.73
C ALA A 315 14.77 -13.19 8.05
N ILE A 316 15.21 -14.46 8.00
CA ILE A 316 15.46 -15.29 9.19
C ILE A 316 16.88 -15.87 9.27
N ASN A 317 17.72 -15.65 8.25
CA ASN A 317 19.08 -16.19 8.17
C ASN A 317 20.17 -15.24 8.71
N GLY A 318 19.78 -14.06 9.19
CA GLY A 318 20.68 -13.03 9.73
C GLY A 318 21.23 -12.02 8.71
N GLU A 319 20.90 -12.14 7.42
CA GLU A 319 21.28 -11.14 6.41
C GLU A 319 20.50 -9.83 6.59
N PHE A 320 19.21 -9.91 6.93
CA PHE A 320 18.42 -8.75 7.30
C PHE A 320 18.51 -8.48 8.80
N ARG A 321 18.63 -7.20 9.18
CA ARG A 321 18.56 -6.81 10.59
C ARG A 321 17.22 -7.24 11.17
N THR A 322 17.21 -7.76 12.39
CA THR A 322 16.02 -8.29 13.05
C THR A 322 14.91 -7.25 13.27
N GLN A 323 15.25 -5.96 13.26
CA GLN A 323 14.29 -4.86 13.32
C GLN A 323 13.65 -4.53 11.96
N ASP A 324 14.33 -4.80 10.84
CA ASP A 324 13.88 -4.47 9.48
C ASP A 324 13.18 -5.67 8.82
N ALA A 325 13.64 -6.90 9.10
CA ALA A 325 13.09 -8.15 8.58
C ALA A 325 11.55 -8.29 8.75
N PRO A 326 10.93 -7.91 9.90
CA PRO A 326 9.48 -7.99 10.05
C PRO A 326 8.71 -7.10 9.05
N PHE A 327 9.27 -5.95 8.66
CA PHE A 327 8.66 -5.05 7.69
C PHE A 327 8.78 -5.59 6.26
N VAL A 328 9.86 -6.29 5.94
CA VAL A 328 10.01 -6.99 4.66
C VAL A 328 8.96 -8.10 4.53
N VAL A 329 8.79 -8.93 5.57
CA VAL A 329 7.78 -10.00 5.58
C VAL A 329 6.36 -9.42 5.52
N ARG A 330 6.09 -8.32 6.24
CA ARG A 330 4.82 -7.57 6.13
C ARG A 330 4.55 -7.14 4.68
N SER A 331 5.54 -6.55 4.00
CA SER A 331 5.38 -6.11 2.61
C SER A 331 5.03 -7.29 1.68
N LEU A 332 5.69 -8.43 1.88
CA LEU A 332 5.42 -9.66 1.11
C LEU A 332 4.01 -10.23 1.39
N LEU A 333 3.55 -10.23 2.64
CA LEU A 333 2.18 -10.63 2.99
C LEU A 333 1.11 -9.74 2.33
N THR A 334 1.44 -8.47 2.02
CA THR A 334 0.52 -7.55 1.33
C THR A 334 0.63 -7.56 -0.19
N SER A 335 1.60 -8.28 -0.76
CA SER A 335 1.84 -8.35 -2.21
C SER A 335 0.96 -9.42 -2.86
N VAL A 336 0.29 -9.05 -3.96
CA VAL A 336 -0.53 -9.97 -4.76
C VAL A 336 0.28 -11.07 -5.47
N HIS A 337 1.60 -10.95 -5.48
CA HIS A 337 2.53 -11.93 -6.06
C HIS A 337 3.17 -12.85 -5.01
N ALA A 338 3.17 -12.45 -3.74
CA ALA A 338 3.95 -13.12 -2.70
C ALA A 338 3.12 -13.61 -1.51
N ARG A 339 1.91 -13.08 -1.29
CA ARG A 339 1.18 -13.24 -0.01
C ARG A 339 0.97 -14.68 0.43
N GLU A 340 0.64 -15.59 -0.49
CA GLU A 340 0.43 -17.01 -0.17
C GLU A 340 1.77 -17.68 0.18
N LEU A 341 2.83 -17.42 -0.60
CA LEU A 341 4.18 -17.91 -0.31
C LEU A 341 4.70 -17.38 1.04
N ALA A 342 4.50 -16.09 1.29
CA ALA A 342 4.91 -15.44 2.53
C ALA A 342 4.14 -15.99 3.73
N TRP A 343 2.85 -16.28 3.57
CA TRP A 343 2.03 -16.86 4.63
C TRP A 343 2.48 -18.27 5.00
N GLU A 344 2.71 -19.14 4.02
CA GLU A 344 3.28 -20.47 4.27
C GLU A 344 4.64 -20.38 4.97
N PHE A 345 5.49 -19.45 4.52
CA PHE A 345 6.78 -19.21 5.14
C PHE A 345 6.66 -18.73 6.60
N VAL A 346 5.72 -17.83 6.90
CA VAL A 346 5.44 -17.34 8.26
C VAL A 346 4.98 -18.49 9.15
N LYS A 347 4.04 -19.32 8.69
CA LYS A 347 3.55 -20.48 9.46
C LYS A 347 4.69 -21.46 9.77
N ALA A 348 5.52 -21.78 8.77
CA ALA A 348 6.62 -22.73 8.90
C ALA A 348 7.77 -22.22 9.80
N ASN A 349 7.98 -20.91 9.86
CA ASN A 349 9.13 -20.31 10.56
C ASN A 349 8.75 -19.44 11.75
N TRP A 350 7.50 -19.53 12.22
CA TRP A 350 6.95 -18.68 13.28
C TRP A 350 7.84 -18.66 14.53
N ASP A 351 8.21 -19.83 15.03
CA ASP A 351 9.00 -19.93 16.27
C ASP A 351 10.39 -19.29 16.12
N THR A 352 10.96 -19.34 14.91
CA THR A 352 12.23 -18.66 14.60
C THR A 352 12.05 -17.14 14.58
N MET A 353 10.99 -16.66 13.93
CA MET A 353 10.66 -15.23 13.90
C MET A 353 10.36 -14.72 15.31
N GLU A 354 9.64 -15.47 16.14
CA GLU A 354 9.29 -15.09 17.50
C GLU A 354 10.53 -14.94 18.39
N ARG A 355 11.52 -15.82 18.23
CA ARG A 355 12.80 -15.73 18.94
C ARG A 355 13.70 -14.59 18.45
N GLN A 356 13.72 -14.33 17.14
CA GLN A 356 14.67 -13.37 16.55
C GLN A 356 14.15 -11.93 16.53
N TYR A 357 12.85 -11.74 16.28
CA TYR A 357 12.29 -10.42 16.04
C TYR A 357 11.95 -9.71 17.34
N PRO A 358 12.14 -8.38 17.40
CA PRO A 358 11.59 -7.58 18.48
C PRO A 358 10.06 -7.72 18.53
N LYS A 359 9.45 -7.69 19.72
CA LYS A 359 7.99 -7.79 19.90
C LYS A 359 7.22 -6.77 19.05
N ALA A 360 7.71 -5.53 18.98
CA ALA A 360 7.13 -4.49 18.14
C ALA A 360 7.22 -4.82 16.65
N GLY A 361 8.26 -5.54 16.23
CA GLY A 361 8.45 -6.06 14.87
C GLY A 361 7.45 -7.17 14.53
N LEU A 362 7.26 -8.15 15.42
CA LEU A 362 6.24 -9.21 15.23
C LEU A 362 4.85 -8.63 15.05
N ARG A 363 4.49 -7.62 15.83
CA ARG A 363 3.23 -6.88 15.68
C ARG A 363 3.10 -6.21 14.31
N ARG A 364 4.19 -5.72 13.72
CA ARG A 364 4.21 -5.13 12.37
C ARG A 364 4.11 -6.20 11.28
N LEU A 365 4.78 -7.34 11.46
CA LEU A 365 4.62 -8.50 10.57
C LEU A 365 3.16 -8.95 10.53
N ALA A 366 2.52 -9.09 11.70
CA ALA A 366 1.14 -9.54 11.81
C ALA A 366 0.13 -8.60 11.15
N GLU A 367 0.42 -7.30 11.04
CA GLU A 367 -0.41 -6.37 10.24
C GLU A 367 -0.51 -6.81 8.77
N GLY A 368 0.49 -7.53 8.24
CA GLY A 368 0.52 -7.97 6.85
C GLY A 368 -0.60 -8.94 6.48
N VAL A 369 -1.21 -9.64 7.45
CA VAL A 369 -2.26 -10.65 7.18
C VAL A 369 -3.51 -10.07 6.51
N VAL A 370 -3.73 -8.75 6.60
CA VAL A 370 -4.78 -8.04 5.84
C VAL A 370 -4.65 -8.20 4.32
N GLY A 371 -3.48 -8.62 3.82
CA GLY A 371 -3.24 -8.96 2.42
C GLY A 371 -3.89 -10.27 1.96
N LEU A 372 -4.21 -11.16 2.89
CA LEU A 372 -4.67 -12.53 2.68
C LEU A 372 -6.20 -12.60 2.48
N ALA A 373 -6.73 -11.73 1.63
CA ALA A 373 -8.16 -11.48 1.46
C ALA A 373 -8.90 -12.55 0.63
N THR A 374 -8.79 -13.83 1.00
CA THR A 374 -9.72 -14.90 0.60
C THR A 374 -10.40 -15.48 1.83
N PRO A 375 -11.62 -16.05 1.71
CA PRO A 375 -12.26 -16.77 2.82
C PRO A 375 -11.40 -17.91 3.37
N GLU A 376 -10.67 -18.61 2.51
CA GLU A 376 -9.80 -19.74 2.88
C GLU A 376 -8.63 -19.28 3.74
N LEU A 377 -7.93 -18.24 3.31
CA LEU A 377 -6.78 -17.71 4.05
C LEU A 377 -7.22 -16.99 5.31
N GLU A 378 -8.39 -16.32 5.31
CA GLU A 378 -8.97 -15.76 6.53
C GLU A 378 -9.17 -16.84 7.60
N ARG A 379 -9.82 -17.96 7.25
CA ARG A 379 -10.01 -19.09 8.18
C ARG A 379 -8.66 -19.61 8.72
N ASP A 380 -7.67 -19.75 7.84
CA ASP A 380 -6.34 -20.23 8.23
C ASP A 380 -5.60 -19.24 9.15
N VAL A 381 -5.66 -17.94 8.88
CA VAL A 381 -5.11 -16.88 9.74
C VAL A 381 -5.76 -16.90 11.13
N HIS A 382 -7.09 -17.04 11.19
CA HIS A 382 -7.80 -17.16 12.46
C HIS A 382 -7.35 -18.40 13.25
N ALA A 383 -7.31 -19.57 12.61
CA ALA A 383 -6.88 -20.82 13.26
C ALA A 383 -5.43 -20.73 13.77
N PHE A 384 -4.54 -20.14 12.97
CA PHE A 384 -3.14 -19.95 13.33
C PHE A 384 -2.99 -19.10 14.60
N PHE A 385 -3.64 -17.94 14.66
CA PHE A 385 -3.50 -17.04 15.81
C PHE A 385 -4.28 -17.49 17.06
N GLN A 386 -5.37 -18.23 16.90
CA GLN A 386 -6.06 -18.89 18.02
C GLN A 386 -5.16 -19.91 18.73
N THR A 387 -4.33 -20.61 17.95
CA THR A 387 -3.38 -21.62 18.44
C THR A 387 -2.11 -20.97 19.00
N ARG A 388 -1.49 -20.04 18.26
CA ARG A 388 -0.19 -19.45 18.63
C ARG A 388 -0.26 -18.44 19.77
N ARG A 389 -1.34 -17.67 19.88
CA ARG A 389 -1.57 -16.67 20.94
C ARG A 389 -0.32 -15.80 21.22
N PRO A 390 0.16 -15.04 20.22
CA PRO A 390 1.39 -14.26 20.40
C PRO A 390 1.23 -13.20 21.48
N GLU A 391 2.33 -12.82 22.12
CA GLU A 391 2.30 -11.87 23.25
C GLU A 391 1.75 -10.48 22.90
N PHE A 392 1.87 -10.03 21.64
CA PHE A 392 1.25 -8.78 21.18
C PHE A 392 -0.27 -8.91 20.92
N GLY A 393 -0.84 -10.07 21.20
CA GLY A 393 -2.26 -10.40 21.03
C GLY A 393 -3.21 -9.49 21.82
N GLY A 394 -4.51 -9.78 21.71
CA GLY A 394 -5.58 -8.92 22.19
C GLY A 394 -5.99 -7.89 21.13
N LYS A 395 -6.37 -6.68 21.56
CA LYS A 395 -7.04 -5.68 20.71
C LYS A 395 -6.35 -5.35 19.39
N THR A 396 -5.01 -5.29 19.37
CA THR A 396 -4.28 -5.01 18.12
C THR A 396 -4.46 -6.14 17.09
N LEU A 397 -4.39 -7.38 17.54
CA LEU A 397 -4.59 -8.53 16.66
C LEU A 397 -6.05 -8.63 16.21
N GLU A 398 -7.00 -8.37 17.11
CA GLU A 398 -8.43 -8.28 16.79
C GLU A 398 -8.69 -7.25 15.68
N GLN A 399 -8.08 -6.08 15.75
CA GLN A 399 -8.18 -5.04 14.70
C GLN A 399 -7.63 -5.52 13.35
N TYR A 400 -6.51 -6.25 13.32
CA TYR A 400 -5.98 -6.80 12.06
C TYR A 400 -6.88 -7.88 11.48
N LEU A 401 -7.46 -8.74 12.33
CA LEU A 401 -8.42 -9.75 11.91
C LEU A 401 -9.73 -9.12 11.40
N GLU A 402 -10.19 -8.04 12.03
CA GLU A 402 -11.34 -7.26 11.54
C GLU A 402 -11.05 -6.59 10.20
N GLN A 403 -9.86 -6.00 10.01
CA GLN A 403 -9.44 -5.43 8.74
C GLN A 403 -9.35 -6.49 7.63
N LEU A 404 -8.85 -7.69 7.95
CA LEU A 404 -8.87 -8.84 7.05
C LEU A 404 -10.31 -9.20 6.68
N ARG A 405 -11.22 -9.28 7.65
CA ARG A 405 -12.64 -9.55 7.40
C ARG A 405 -13.30 -8.52 6.50
N ILE A 406 -12.99 -7.25 6.68
CA ILE A 406 -13.48 -6.18 5.80
C ILE A 406 -12.97 -6.41 4.36
N ALA A 407 -11.71 -6.78 4.18
CA ALA A 407 -11.13 -7.06 2.87
C ALA A 407 -11.79 -8.26 2.18
N VAL A 408 -12.02 -9.34 2.93
CA VAL A 408 -12.69 -10.55 2.42
C VAL A 408 -14.14 -10.24 2.03
N ARG A 409 -14.89 -9.54 2.89
CA ARG A 409 -16.28 -9.17 2.59
C ARG A 409 -16.38 -8.24 1.38
N LEU A 410 -15.45 -7.30 1.24
CA LEU A 410 -15.41 -6.43 0.07
C LEU A 410 -15.19 -7.24 -1.21
N ARG A 411 -14.27 -8.23 -1.17
CA ARG A 411 -14.07 -9.15 -2.30
C ARG A 411 -15.34 -9.95 -2.61
N GLU A 412 -15.89 -10.66 -1.63
CA GLU A 412 -17.08 -11.50 -1.81
C GLU A 412 -18.25 -10.71 -2.40
N ARG A 413 -18.46 -9.48 -1.95
CA ARG A 413 -19.56 -8.62 -2.39
C ARG A 413 -19.33 -8.00 -3.77
N GLU A 414 -18.11 -7.55 -4.07
CA GLU A 414 -17.85 -6.69 -5.22
C GLU A 414 -17.15 -7.38 -6.40
N SER A 415 -16.65 -8.61 -6.25
CA SER A 415 -15.89 -9.30 -7.30
C SER A 415 -16.59 -9.28 -8.67
N THR A 416 -17.88 -9.62 -8.72
CA THR A 416 -18.65 -9.63 -9.98
C THR A 416 -18.81 -8.22 -10.56
N ALA A 417 -19.12 -7.22 -9.73
CA ALA A 417 -19.29 -5.84 -10.18
C ALA A 417 -17.97 -5.27 -10.71
N LEU A 418 -16.86 -5.53 -10.00
CA LEU A 418 -15.52 -5.15 -10.41
C LEU A 418 -15.14 -5.78 -11.76
N THR A 419 -15.31 -7.10 -11.91
CA THR A 419 -15.04 -7.80 -13.18
C THR A 419 -15.83 -7.21 -14.34
N LYS A 420 -17.14 -6.99 -14.14
CA LYS A 420 -18.02 -6.40 -15.16
C LYS A 420 -17.55 -4.99 -15.54
N TYR A 421 -17.19 -4.16 -14.56
CA TYR A 421 -16.69 -2.80 -14.81
C TYR A 421 -15.37 -2.82 -15.59
N LEU A 422 -14.43 -3.67 -15.18
CA LEU A 422 -13.10 -3.78 -15.77
C LEU A 422 -13.14 -4.28 -17.23
N ALA A 423 -14.21 -4.93 -17.68
CA ALA A 423 -14.38 -5.34 -19.08
C ALA A 423 -14.35 -4.17 -20.08
N ARG A 424 -14.53 -2.92 -19.61
CA ARG A 424 -14.38 -1.69 -20.43
C ARG A 424 -12.94 -1.32 -20.75
N PHE A 425 -11.98 -1.96 -20.07
CA PHE A 425 -10.53 -1.72 -20.17
C PHE A 425 -9.80 -2.95 -20.74
N ALA A 426 -10.51 -3.72 -21.57
CA ALA A 426 -10.02 -4.95 -22.20
C ALA A 426 -9.10 -4.66 -23.39
#